data_AF-A0A4P8SV01-F1
#
_entry.id   AF-A0A4P8SV01-F1
#
_cell.length_a   1.000
_cell.length_b   1.000
_cell.length_c   1.000
_cell.angle_alpha   90.00
_cell.angle_beta   90.00
_cell.angle_gamma   90.00
#
_symmetry.space_group_name_H-M   'P 1'
#
loop_
_entity.id
_entity.type
_entity.pdbx_description
1 polymer ?
#
loop_
_entity_poly.entity_id
_entity_poly.type
_entity_poly.pdbx_seq_one_letter_code
_entity_poly.pdbx_strand_id
1 'polypeptide(L)'
;MQPTPKAVVTAALLDLTGKGEHPIVVTAEGDRITGTWSMNLSGQPTGDGGITLLGNATWNWHVTLLDGGLYKASMSSKNWPEGGGYATFRSSWVADPMKRVLADHGWQRRKNAFARAWGALTGRR
;
A
#
# COMPACT_ATOMS: atom_id res chain seq x y z
N MET A 1 16.56 -6.27 -15.83
CA MET A 1 16.85 -4.87 -15.45
C MET A 1 17.58 -4.89 -14.12
N GLN A 2 18.68 -4.16 -14.00
CA GLN A 2 19.36 -3.97 -12.73
C GLN A 2 18.50 -3.02 -11.86
N PRO A 3 18.25 -3.33 -10.59
CA PRO A 3 17.43 -2.47 -9.73
C PRO A 3 18.14 -1.13 -9.51
N THR A 4 17.39 -0.03 -9.55
CA THR A 4 17.96 1.29 -9.23
C THR A 4 18.36 1.36 -7.75
N PRO A 5 19.31 2.22 -7.38
CA PRO A 5 19.70 2.40 -5.98
C PRO A 5 18.51 2.73 -5.07
N LYS A 6 18.59 2.31 -3.80
CA LYS A 6 17.54 2.56 -2.77
C LYS A 6 17.14 4.04 -2.71
N ALA A 7 18.12 4.94 -2.68
CA ALA A 7 17.87 6.38 -2.62
C ALA A 7 17.02 6.89 -3.79
N VAL A 8 17.27 6.38 -5.01
CA VAL A 8 16.55 6.79 -6.22
C VAL A 8 15.09 6.31 -6.17
N VAL A 9 14.86 5.05 -5.81
CA VAL A 9 13.49 4.53 -5.72
C VAL A 9 12.72 5.13 -4.55
N THR A 10 13.38 5.43 -3.42
CA THR A 10 12.76 6.13 -2.29
C THR A 10 12.32 7.54 -2.70
N ALA A 11 13.16 8.29 -3.41
CA ALA A 11 12.79 9.61 -3.92
C ALA A 11 11.60 9.54 -4.88
N ALA A 12 11.59 8.57 -5.80
CA ALA A 12 10.47 8.35 -6.72
C ALA A 12 9.17 7.97 -6.00
N LEU A 13 9.26 7.19 -4.92
CA LEU A 13 8.10 6.84 -4.09
C LEU A 13 7.57 8.06 -3.31
N LEU A 14 8.46 8.88 -2.76
CA LEU A 14 8.07 10.11 -2.06
C LEU A 14 7.36 11.10 -2.98
N ASP A 15 7.81 11.18 -4.24
CA ASP A 15 7.22 12.01 -5.29
C ASP A 15 5.78 11.61 -5.66
N LEU A 16 5.30 10.42 -5.29
CA LEU A 16 3.88 10.06 -5.43
C LEU A 16 2.95 10.84 -4.49
N THR A 17 3.49 11.51 -3.47
CA THR A 17 2.70 12.22 -2.48
C THR A 17 1.81 13.28 -3.12
N GLY A 18 0.50 13.20 -2.87
CA GLY A 18 -0.49 14.12 -3.41
C GLY A 18 -0.82 13.94 -4.89
N LYS A 19 -0.28 12.90 -5.57
CA LYS A 19 -0.52 12.64 -7.00
C LYS A 19 -1.65 11.63 -7.23
N GLY A 20 -2.35 11.80 -8.35
CA GLY A 20 -3.40 10.89 -8.83
C GLY A 20 -4.80 11.20 -8.33
N GLU A 21 -5.77 10.39 -8.75
CA GLU A 21 -7.19 10.53 -8.40
C GLU A 21 -7.47 10.28 -6.91
N HIS A 22 -6.64 9.43 -6.28
CA HIS A 22 -6.71 9.11 -4.86
C HIS A 22 -5.38 9.51 -4.22
N PRO A 23 -5.24 10.79 -3.80
CA PRO A 23 -3.97 11.30 -3.31
C PRO A 23 -3.54 10.55 -2.06
N ILE A 24 -2.34 9.98 -2.11
CA ILE A 24 -1.69 9.31 -0.97
C ILE A 24 -0.62 10.20 -0.39
N VAL A 25 -0.28 9.99 0.88
CA VAL A 25 0.87 10.59 1.54
C VAL A 25 1.93 9.52 1.69
N VAL A 26 3.11 9.72 1.12
CA VAL A 26 4.22 8.77 1.25
C VAL A 26 5.26 9.32 2.20
N THR A 27 5.65 8.53 3.18
CA THR A 27 6.73 8.84 4.13
C THR A 27 7.80 7.76 4.07
N ALA A 28 9.05 8.14 4.36
CA ALA A 28 10.18 7.21 4.39
C ALA A 28 10.98 7.38 5.69
N GLU A 29 11.29 6.26 6.33
CA GLU A 29 12.11 6.15 7.52
C GLU A 29 13.18 5.08 7.26
N GLY A 30 14.37 5.53 6.86
CA GLY A 30 15.43 4.64 6.37
C GLY A 30 14.97 3.80 5.18
N ASP A 31 15.03 2.47 5.32
CA ASP A 31 14.61 1.51 4.29
C ASP A 31 13.10 1.21 4.31
N ARG A 32 12.35 1.79 5.26
CA ARG A 32 10.90 1.59 5.38
C ARG A 32 10.15 2.77 4.79
N ILE A 33 9.36 2.52 3.75
CA ILE A 33 8.47 3.50 3.13
C ILE A 33 7.02 3.15 3.47
N THR A 34 6.20 4.13 3.82
CA THR A 34 4.78 3.94 4.07
C THR A 34 3.97 4.87 3.17
N GLY A 35 3.10 4.30 2.35
CA GLY A 35 2.06 5.05 1.64
C GLY A 35 0.77 5.01 2.45
N THR A 36 0.22 6.18 2.73
CA THR A 36 -0.95 6.37 3.58
C THR A 36 -2.05 7.00 2.76
N TRP A 37 -3.25 6.45 2.86
CA TRP A 37 -4.47 7.09 2.39
C TRP A 37 -5.45 7.20 3.53
N SER A 38 -6.08 8.35 3.66
CA SER A 38 -7.07 8.61 4.68
C SER A 38 -8.31 9.24 4.08
N MET A 39 -9.45 8.92 4.69
CA MET A 39 -10.71 9.58 4.38
C MET A 39 -11.42 9.98 5.66
N ASN A 40 -12.10 11.11 5.62
CA ASN A 40 -12.98 11.52 6.69
C ASN A 40 -14.30 10.73 6.58
N LEU A 41 -14.66 10.05 7.65
CA LEU A 41 -15.92 9.33 7.74
C LEU A 41 -17.03 10.18 8.38
N SER A 42 -16.69 11.35 8.92
CA SER A 42 -17.63 12.25 9.61
C SER A 42 -18.80 12.63 8.70
N GLY A 43 -20.02 12.38 9.16
CA GLY A 43 -21.25 12.68 8.43
C GLY A 43 -21.72 11.59 7.46
N GLN A 44 -21.02 10.46 7.37
CA GLN A 44 -21.45 9.33 6.54
C GLN A 44 -22.51 8.48 7.28
N PRO A 45 -23.64 8.14 6.62
CA PRO A 45 -24.67 7.29 7.22
C PRO A 45 -24.17 5.85 7.36
N THR A 46 -24.41 5.22 8.52
CA THR A 46 -24.29 3.76 8.65
C THR A 46 -25.59 3.09 8.23
N GLY A 47 -25.49 1.93 7.58
CA GLY A 47 -26.60 1.26 6.89
C GLY A 47 -27.77 0.84 7.77
N ASP A 48 -27.61 0.77 9.09
CA ASP A 48 -28.67 0.41 10.01
C ASP A 48 -28.64 1.34 11.25
N GLY A 49 -29.66 2.19 11.40
CA GLY A 49 -29.97 2.80 12.71
C GLY A 49 -29.22 4.09 13.10
N GLY A 50 -28.76 4.90 12.15
CA GLY A 50 -28.52 6.33 12.40
C GLY A 50 -27.26 6.70 13.21
N ILE A 51 -26.29 5.78 13.35
CA ILE A 51 -24.98 6.14 13.92
C ILE A 51 -24.15 6.83 12.83
N THR A 52 -23.91 8.12 12.98
CA THR A 52 -22.97 8.84 12.13
C THR A 52 -21.57 8.30 12.40
N LEU A 53 -20.83 7.89 11.37
CA LEU A 53 -19.42 7.58 11.55
C LEU A 53 -18.69 8.84 12.02
N LEU A 54 -17.84 8.71 13.03
CA LEU A 54 -17.01 9.80 13.55
C LEU A 54 -15.54 9.45 13.34
N GLY A 55 -14.77 10.41 12.82
CA GLY A 55 -13.32 10.30 12.70
C GLY A 55 -12.81 9.96 11.29
N ASN A 56 -11.54 9.61 11.22
CA ASN A 56 -10.82 9.32 9.98
C ASN A 56 -10.51 7.83 9.88
N ALA A 57 -10.87 7.22 8.76
CA ALA A 57 -10.33 5.92 8.36
C ALA A 57 -8.97 6.12 7.70
N THR A 58 -8.03 5.24 8.03
CA THR A 58 -6.69 5.26 7.46
C THR A 58 -6.33 3.89 6.93
N TRP A 59 -5.63 3.88 5.81
CA TRP A 59 -5.08 2.68 5.23
C TRP A 59 -3.61 2.95 4.88
N ASN A 60 -2.74 2.02 5.26
CA ASN A 60 -1.30 2.12 5.08
C ASN A 60 -0.76 0.91 4.31
N TRP A 61 0.05 1.19 3.28
CA TRP A 61 0.93 0.21 2.65
C TRP A 61 2.36 0.44 3.10
N HIS A 62 2.93 -0.54 3.77
CA HIS A 62 4.32 -0.51 4.18
C HIS A 62 5.14 -1.27 3.15
N VAL A 63 6.22 -0.65 2.70
CA VAL A 63 7.27 -1.23 1.86
C VAL A 63 8.57 -1.18 2.65
N THR A 64 9.32 -2.28 2.67
CA THR A 64 10.68 -2.31 3.21
C THR A 64 11.62 -2.72 2.09
N LEU A 65 12.51 -1.82 1.71
CA LEU A 65 13.54 -2.10 0.73
C LEU A 65 14.60 -3.01 1.35
N LEU A 66 15.00 -4.03 0.62
CA LEU A 66 16.07 -4.95 0.97
C LEU A 66 17.21 -4.78 -0.03
N ASP A 67 18.34 -5.42 0.24
CA ASP A 67 19.46 -5.42 -0.69
C ASP A 67 19.16 -6.27 -1.93
N GLY A 68 19.86 -5.98 -3.03
CA GLY A 68 19.72 -6.72 -4.28
C GLY A 68 18.41 -6.47 -5.05
N GLY A 69 17.73 -5.34 -4.80
CA GLY A 69 16.51 -4.96 -5.54
C GLY A 69 15.25 -5.70 -5.11
N LEU A 70 15.22 -6.22 -3.89
CA LEU A 70 14.05 -6.90 -3.33
C LEU A 70 13.31 -6.01 -2.35
N TYR A 71 11.99 -6.13 -2.25
CA TYR A 71 11.22 -5.48 -1.19
C TYR A 71 10.26 -6.42 -0.49
N LYS A 72 10.01 -6.17 0.79
CA LYS A 72 8.86 -6.72 1.53
C LYS A 72 7.74 -5.70 1.53
N ALA A 73 6.50 -6.17 1.60
CA ALA A 73 5.38 -5.28 1.79
C ALA A 73 4.32 -5.89 2.69
N SER A 74 3.73 -5.04 3.54
CA SER A 74 2.63 -5.36 4.44
C SER A 74 1.59 -4.24 4.42
N MET A 75 0.40 -4.56 4.90
CA MET A 75 -0.74 -3.65 4.93
C MET A 75 -1.20 -3.47 6.37
N SER A 76 -1.61 -2.26 6.74
CA SER A 76 -2.37 -2.01 7.96
C SER A 76 -3.50 -1.04 7.69
N SER A 77 -4.57 -1.13 8.47
CA SER A 77 -5.73 -0.26 8.35
C SER A 77 -6.25 0.08 9.73
N LYS A 78 -6.77 1.30 9.91
CA LYS A 78 -7.24 1.80 11.21
C LYS A 78 -8.59 2.51 11.06
N ASN A 79 -9.44 2.36 12.08
CA ASN A 79 -10.74 3.03 12.20
C ASN A 79 -11.70 2.77 11.02
N TRP A 80 -11.67 1.56 10.45
CA TRP A 80 -12.66 1.14 9.47
C TRP A 80 -13.92 0.67 10.20
N PRO A 81 -15.13 1.06 9.73
CA PRO A 81 -16.37 0.64 10.35
C PRO A 81 -16.54 -0.89 10.27
N GLU A 82 -16.87 -1.53 11.39
CA GLU A 82 -17.00 -2.99 11.50
C GLU A 82 -18.21 -3.58 10.73
N GLY A 83 -19.06 -2.73 10.15
CA GLY A 83 -20.28 -3.12 9.43
C GLY A 83 -20.25 -2.92 7.91
N GLY A 84 -19.09 -2.68 7.29
CA GLY A 84 -19.03 -2.53 5.82
C GLY A 84 -19.81 -1.33 5.29
N GLY A 85 -19.73 -0.19 5.98
CA GLY A 85 -20.39 1.05 5.54
C GLY A 85 -19.99 1.48 4.12
N TYR A 86 -20.83 2.31 3.51
CA TYR A 86 -20.85 2.82 2.11
C TYR A 86 -19.53 3.33 1.48
N ALA A 87 -18.41 3.30 2.20
CA ALA A 87 -17.10 3.66 1.67
C ALA A 87 -16.54 2.55 0.77
N THR A 88 -16.55 2.77 -0.55
CA THR A 88 -15.92 1.90 -1.54
C THR A 88 -14.40 2.09 -1.55
N PHE A 89 -13.72 1.75 -0.47
CA PHE A 89 -12.26 1.78 -0.47
C PHE A 89 -11.67 0.55 -1.17
N ARG A 90 -10.65 0.79 -2.01
CA ARG A 90 -9.85 -0.28 -2.60
C ARG A 90 -8.39 -0.14 -2.19
N SER A 91 -7.82 -1.20 -1.63
CA SER A 91 -6.39 -1.27 -1.28
C SER A 91 -5.45 -0.99 -2.45
N SER A 92 -5.91 -1.25 -3.68
CA SER A 92 -5.21 -0.93 -4.93
C SER A 92 -4.92 0.55 -5.10
N TRP A 93 -5.76 1.45 -4.57
CA TRP A 93 -5.58 2.90 -4.71
C TRP A 93 -4.27 3.40 -4.10
N VAL A 94 -3.75 2.69 -3.11
CA VAL A 94 -2.48 3.02 -2.47
C VAL A 94 -1.38 2.07 -2.90
N ALA A 95 -1.68 0.78 -2.96
CA ALA A 95 -0.68 -0.24 -3.25
C ALA A 95 -0.19 -0.17 -4.70
N ASP A 96 -1.07 0.09 -5.68
CA ASP A 96 -0.70 -0.02 -7.10
C ASP A 96 0.19 1.10 -7.61
N PRO A 97 -0.01 2.40 -7.25
CA PRO A 97 0.94 3.46 -7.59
C PRO A 97 2.35 3.16 -7.08
N MET A 98 2.46 2.70 -5.82
CA MET A 98 3.75 2.35 -5.23
C MET A 98 4.38 1.11 -5.90
N LYS A 99 3.59 0.08 -6.20
CA LYS A 99 4.07 -1.11 -6.93
C LYS A 99 4.56 -0.76 -8.33
N ARG A 100 3.88 0.17 -9.03
CA ARG A 100 4.29 0.62 -10.36
C ARG A 100 5.66 1.28 -10.30
N VAL A 101 5.87 2.23 -9.39
CA VAL A 101 7.19 2.84 -9.17
C VAL A 101 8.25 1.79 -8.85
N LEU A 102 7.97 0.85 -7.95
CA LEU A 102 8.93 -0.23 -7.65
C LEU A 102 9.27 -1.06 -8.91
N ALA A 103 8.27 -1.46 -9.69
CA ALA A 103 8.46 -2.26 -10.89
C ALA A 103 9.25 -1.49 -11.96
N ASP A 104 8.92 -0.22 -12.20
CA ASP A 104 9.60 0.65 -13.18
C ASP A 104 11.08 0.86 -12.83
N HIS A 105 11.40 0.82 -11.54
CA HIS A 105 12.76 0.92 -11.01
C HIS A 105 13.47 -0.44 -10.88
N GLY A 106 12.88 -1.52 -11.39
CA GLY A 106 13.46 -2.87 -11.37
C GLY A 106 13.42 -3.57 -10.01
N TRP A 107 12.62 -3.09 -9.06
CA TRP A 107 12.45 -3.68 -7.74
C TRP A 107 11.39 -4.79 -7.74
N GLN A 108 11.70 -5.90 -7.10
CA GLN A 108 10.83 -7.08 -7.07
C GLN A 108 10.36 -7.42 -5.67
N ARG A 109 9.09 -7.84 -5.54
CA ARG A 109 8.58 -8.30 -4.24
C ARG A 109 9.27 -9.60 -3.87
N ARG A 110 9.85 -9.67 -2.68
CA ARG A 110 10.38 -10.92 -2.12
C ARG A 110 9.25 -11.95 -2.05
N LYS A 111 9.36 -13.03 -2.82
CA LYS A 111 8.41 -14.14 -2.77
C LYS A 111 8.45 -14.78 -1.38
N ASN A 112 7.30 -14.84 -0.71
CA ASN A 112 7.17 -15.56 0.56
C ASN A 112 7.49 -17.05 0.34
N ALA A 113 8.01 -17.74 1.37
CA ALA A 113 8.32 -19.18 1.29
C ALA A 113 7.11 -20.00 0.85
N PHE A 114 5.90 -19.61 1.29
CA PHE A 114 4.64 -20.21 0.85
C PHE A 114 4.36 -20.03 -0.64
N ALA A 115 4.60 -18.84 -1.21
CA ALA A 115 4.42 -18.60 -2.64
C ALA A 115 5.42 -19.38 -3.51
N ARG A 116 6.63 -19.62 -2.98
CA ARG A 116 7.62 -20.52 -3.61
C ARG A 116 7.18 -21.98 -3.54
N ALA A 117 6.71 -22.43 -2.38
CA ALA A 117 6.20 -23.79 -2.18
C ALA A 117 4.95 -24.07 -3.04
N TRP A 118 4.02 -23.13 -3.12
CA TRP A 118 2.82 -23.24 -3.96
C TRP A 118 3.15 -23.18 -5.45
N GLY A 119 4.09 -22.33 -5.89
CA GLY A 119 4.57 -22.32 -7.28
C GLY A 119 5.28 -23.62 -7.68
N ALA A 120 6.04 -24.22 -6.74
CA ALA A 120 6.64 -25.53 -6.93
C ALA A 120 5.59 -26.66 -6.99
N LEU A 121 4.52 -26.57 -6.20
CA LEU A 121 3.43 -27.54 -6.18
C LEU A 121 2.47 -27.42 -7.38
N THR A 122 2.28 -26.21 -7.92
CA THR A 122 1.34 -25.95 -9.03
C THR A 122 1.98 -25.92 -10.41
N GLY A 123 3.30 -26.16 -10.51
CA GLY A 123 4.01 -26.33 -11.78
C GLY A 123 4.16 -25.07 -12.64
N ARG A 124 3.72 -23.89 -12.17
CA ARG A 124 3.96 -22.61 -12.86
C ARG A 124 5.37 -22.10 -12.53
N ARG A 125 6.33 -22.51 -13.37
CA ARG A 125 7.64 -21.84 -13.50
C ARG A 125 7.49 -20.51 -14.21
#